data_AF-A0A813UBN3-F1
#
_entry.id   AF-A0A813UBN3-F1
#
_cell.length_a   1.000
_cell.length_b   1.000
_cell.length_c   1.000
_cell.angle_alpha   90.00
_cell.angle_beta   90.00
_cell.angle_gamma   90.00
#
_symmetry.space_group_name_H-M   'P 1'
#
loop_
_entity.id
_entity.type
_entity.pdbx_description
1 polymer ?
#
loop_
_entity_poly.entity_id
_entity_poly.type
_entity_poly.pdbx_seq_one_letter_code
_entity_poly.pdbx_strand_id
1 'polypeptide(L)'
;MATANNKAQCFICNKEKNTYSCRGCSNEFCFTHLTEHRQKIETQLEEIINDHDQFQQTIIQQKQNPLDSSLIQQINQWETSSIEKIQQTAQQCRETLVKSTQQSINDVEKRFIELSQKLKEIRQENEFNEID
;
A
#
# COMPACT_ATOMS: atom_id res chain seq x y z
N MET A 1 -75.17 7.18 -2.10
CA MET A 1 -74.28 6.12 -1.58
C MET A 1 -73.87 5.23 -2.75
N ALA A 2 -72.64 5.35 -3.23
CA ALA A 2 -72.11 4.46 -4.26
C ALA A 2 -71.19 3.44 -3.57
N THR A 3 -71.62 2.19 -3.47
CA THR A 3 -70.77 1.08 -3.04
C THR A 3 -69.81 0.75 -4.19
N ALA A 4 -68.62 1.36 -4.17
CA ALA A 4 -67.53 0.94 -5.03
C ALA A 4 -67.08 -0.46 -4.58
N ASN A 5 -67.49 -1.48 -5.34
CA ASN A 5 -66.95 -2.83 -5.24
C ASN A 5 -65.50 -2.80 -5.77
N ASN A 6 -64.57 -2.29 -4.96
CA ASN A 6 -63.13 -2.44 -5.22
C ASN A 6 -62.76 -3.89 -4.92
N LYS A 7 -63.02 -4.78 -5.88
CA LYS A 7 -62.52 -6.15 -5.82
C LYS A 7 -61.00 -6.07 -5.81
N ALA A 8 -60.38 -6.65 -4.80
CA ALA A 8 -58.93 -6.72 -4.72
C ALA A 8 -58.38 -7.47 -5.94
N GLN A 9 -57.39 -6.87 -6.59
CA GLN A 9 -56.72 -7.40 -7.78
C GLN A 9 -55.27 -7.69 -7.45
N CYS A 10 -54.71 -8.75 -8.03
CA CYS A 10 -53.30 -9.06 -7.83
C CYS A 10 -52.41 -7.98 -8.44
N PHE A 11 -51.49 -7.42 -7.66
CA PHE A 11 -50.53 -6.37 -8.05
C PHE A 11 -49.66 -6.76 -9.26
N ILE A 12 -49.39 -8.05 -9.48
CA ILE A 12 -48.52 -8.53 -10.57
C ILE A 12 -49.32 -8.81 -11.86
N CYS A 13 -50.50 -9.42 -11.76
CA CYS A 13 -51.24 -9.89 -12.95
C CYS A 13 -52.62 -9.27 -13.17
N ASN A 14 -53.05 -8.34 -12.31
CA ASN A 14 -54.33 -7.61 -12.36
C ASN A 14 -55.59 -8.48 -12.46
N LYS A 15 -55.52 -9.76 -12.09
CA LYS A 15 -56.68 -10.66 -12.07
C LYS A 15 -57.46 -10.48 -10.77
N GLU A 16 -58.79 -10.32 -10.88
CA GLU A 16 -59.77 -10.30 -9.77
C GLU A 16 -60.02 -11.71 -9.17
N LYS A 17 -58.98 -12.52 -8.99
CA LYS A 17 -59.08 -13.81 -8.28
C LYS A 17 -58.86 -13.59 -6.78
N ASN A 18 -59.28 -14.53 -5.91
CA ASN A 18 -58.99 -14.52 -4.46
C ASN A 18 -57.56 -14.02 -4.18
N THR A 19 -57.44 -12.78 -3.72
CA THR A 19 -56.17 -12.14 -3.39
C THR A 19 -55.90 -12.25 -1.89
N TYR A 20 -54.63 -12.12 -1.55
CA TYR A 20 -54.11 -12.13 -0.20
C TYR A 20 -53.23 -10.89 -0.03
N SER A 21 -53.39 -10.17 1.08
CA SER A 21 -52.57 -9.01 1.40
C SER A 21 -51.22 -9.40 1.99
N CYS A 22 -50.15 -8.82 1.46
CA CYS A 22 -48.87 -8.75 2.16
C CYS A 22 -48.81 -7.43 2.94
N ARG A 23 -48.87 -7.48 4.28
CA ARG A 23 -48.82 -6.27 5.12
C ARG A 23 -47.50 -5.50 4.98
N GLY A 24 -46.38 -6.21 4.81
CA GLY A 24 -45.07 -5.58 4.65
C GLY A 24 -44.96 -4.76 3.37
N CYS A 25 -45.55 -5.24 2.28
CA CYS A 25 -45.54 -4.54 0.99
C CYS A 25 -46.79 -3.68 0.74
N SER A 26 -47.80 -3.77 1.60
CA SER A 26 -49.12 -3.13 1.44
C SER A 26 -49.79 -3.41 0.08
N ASN A 27 -49.52 -4.59 -0.50
CA ASN A 27 -49.99 -5.01 -1.82
C ASN A 27 -50.80 -6.32 -1.73
N GLU A 28 -51.74 -6.47 -2.67
CA GLU A 28 -52.59 -7.66 -2.84
C GLU A 28 -51.99 -8.60 -3.90
N PHE A 29 -51.90 -9.90 -3.61
CA PHE A 29 -51.34 -10.90 -4.52
C PHE A 29 -52.29 -12.09 -4.69
N CYS A 30 -52.33 -12.72 -5.86
CA CYS A 30 -52.91 -14.06 -5.96
C CYS A 30 -51.96 -15.07 -5.31
N PHE A 31 -52.48 -16.25 -4.95
CA PHE A 31 -51.69 -17.29 -4.25
C PHE A 31 -50.33 -17.58 -4.89
N THR A 32 -50.26 -17.75 -6.21
CA THR A 32 -49.02 -18.03 -6.94
C THR A 32 -47.99 -16.90 -6.77
N HIS A 33 -48.39 -15.66 -7.05
CA HIS A 33 -47.50 -14.51 -6.93
C HIS A 33 -47.14 -14.18 -5.48
N LEU A 34 -47.99 -14.53 -4.51
CA LEU A 34 -47.65 -14.41 -3.09
C LEU A 34 -46.53 -15.40 -2.71
N THR A 35 -46.61 -16.63 -3.19
CA THR A 35 -45.58 -17.66 -2.96
C THR A 35 -44.26 -17.26 -3.62
N GLU A 36 -44.29 -16.82 -4.88
CA GLU A 36 -43.10 -16.31 -5.58
C GLU A 36 -42.49 -15.10 -4.86
N HIS A 37 -43.34 -14.18 -4.38
CA HIS A 37 -42.89 -13.01 -3.62
C HIS A 37 -42.17 -13.41 -2.33
N ARG A 38 -42.72 -14.38 -1.59
CA ARG A 38 -42.08 -14.92 -0.37
C ARG A 38 -40.76 -15.60 -0.69
N GLN A 39 -40.74 -16.46 -1.70
CA GLN A 39 -39.52 -17.14 -2.14
C GLN A 39 -38.43 -16.15 -2.53
N LYS A 40 -38.78 -15.06 -3.24
CA LYS A 40 -37.83 -14.00 -3.56
C LYS A 40 -37.24 -13.34 -2.31
N ILE A 41 -38.07 -13.07 -1.30
CA ILE A 41 -37.60 -12.49 -0.03
C ILE A 41 -36.65 -13.46 0.68
N GLU A 42 -36.98 -14.75 0.71
CA GLU A 42 -36.12 -15.79 1.31
C GLU A 42 -34.76 -15.84 0.61
N THR A 43 -34.74 -15.87 -0.72
CA THR A 43 -33.48 -15.84 -1.48
C THR A 43 -32.67 -14.57 -1.21
N GLN A 44 -33.30 -13.40 -1.17
CA GLN A 44 -32.60 -12.15 -0.85
C GLN A 44 -32.03 -12.16 0.58
N LEU A 45 -32.73 -12.77 1.53
CA LEU A 45 -32.23 -12.90 2.89
C LEU A 45 -31.05 -13.86 2.98
N GLU A 46 -31.10 -14.99 2.26
CA GLU A 46 -29.99 -15.93 2.16
C GLU A 46 -28.74 -15.27 1.56
N GLU A 47 -28.89 -14.45 0.51
CA GLU A 47 -27.79 -13.65 -0.06
C GLU A 47 -27.17 -12.72 0.99
N ILE A 48 -27.99 -11.97 1.74
CA ILE A 48 -27.51 -11.07 2.80
C ILE A 48 -26.77 -11.83 3.90
N ILE A 49 -27.28 -13.01 4.31
CA ILE A 49 -26.64 -13.85 5.32
C ILE A 49 -25.27 -14.34 4.81
N ASN A 50 -25.21 -14.80 3.56
CA ASN A 50 -23.96 -15.26 2.97
C ASN A 50 -22.93 -14.11 2.86
N ASP A 51 -23.35 -12.93 2.44
CA ASP A 51 -22.48 -11.74 2.39
C ASP A 51 -21.97 -11.35 3.78
N HIS A 52 -22.85 -11.40 4.80
CA HIS A 52 -22.48 -11.17 6.19
C HIS A 52 -21.41 -12.17 6.67
N ASP A 53 -21.61 -13.46 6.42
CA ASP A 53 -20.69 -14.50 6.85
C ASP A 53 -19.34 -14.39 6.13
N GLN A 54 -19.34 -14.11 4.84
CA GLN A 54 -18.12 -13.85 4.07
C GLN A 54 -17.35 -12.62 4.61
N PHE A 55 -18.07 -11.56 4.94
CA PHE A 55 -17.47 -10.37 5.55
C PHE A 55 -16.87 -10.67 6.92
N GLN A 56 -17.59 -11.41 7.77
CA GLN A 56 -17.09 -11.85 9.08
C GLN A 56 -15.82 -12.70 8.94
N GLN A 57 -15.78 -13.64 7.99
CA GLN A 57 -14.58 -14.43 7.73
C GLN A 57 -13.41 -13.57 7.27
N THR A 58 -13.66 -12.57 6.41
CA THR A 58 -12.62 -11.63 5.96
C THR A 58 -12.02 -10.86 7.13
N ILE A 59 -12.85 -10.39 8.08
CA ILE A 59 -12.37 -9.71 9.30
C ILE A 59 -11.53 -10.67 10.16
N ILE A 60 -11.97 -11.91 10.36
CA ILE A 60 -11.24 -12.90 11.15
C ILE A 60 -9.87 -13.18 10.54
N GLN A 61 -9.80 -13.36 9.22
CA GLN A 61 -8.54 -13.60 8.50
C GLN A 61 -7.58 -12.42 8.63
N GLN A 62 -8.05 -11.18 8.45
CA GLN A 62 -7.23 -9.98 8.65
C GLN A 62 -6.75 -9.84 10.10
N LYS A 63 -7.58 -10.20 11.08
CA LYS A 63 -7.19 -10.20 12.49
C LYS A 63 -6.12 -11.24 12.80
N GLN A 64 -6.16 -12.41 12.17
CA GLN A 64 -5.17 -13.48 12.37
C GLN A 64 -3.83 -13.12 11.75
N ASN A 65 -3.83 -12.49 10.57
CA ASN A 65 -2.62 -12.12 9.84
C ASN A 65 -2.56 -10.61 9.56
N PRO A 66 -2.39 -9.77 10.60
CA PRO A 66 -2.39 -8.31 10.43
C PRO A 66 -1.21 -7.81 9.59
N LEU A 67 -0.13 -8.60 9.51
CA LEU A 67 1.06 -8.32 8.73
C LEU A 67 0.88 -8.56 7.22
N ASP A 68 -0.17 -9.27 6.81
CA ASP A 68 -0.46 -9.56 5.40
C ASP A 68 -1.28 -8.45 4.72
N SER A 69 -1.49 -7.34 5.44
CA SER A 69 -2.10 -6.14 4.90
C SER A 69 -1.22 -5.49 3.83
N SER A 70 -1.85 -5.05 2.74
CA SER A 70 -1.18 -4.27 1.69
C SER A 70 -0.43 -3.04 2.24
N LEU A 71 -0.91 -2.44 3.33
CA LEU A 71 -0.24 -1.31 3.97
C LEU A 71 1.10 -1.73 4.63
N ILE A 72 1.15 -2.91 5.25
CA ILE A 72 2.39 -3.44 5.83
C ILE A 72 3.40 -3.77 4.72
N GLN A 73 2.94 -4.33 3.61
CA GLN A 73 3.80 -4.57 2.45
C GLN A 73 4.41 -3.26 1.90
N GLN A 74 3.62 -2.18 1.85
CA GLN A 74 4.11 -0.85 1.46
C GLN A 74 5.16 -0.31 2.44
N ILE A 75 4.93 -0.49 3.75
CA ILE A 75 5.92 -0.11 4.78
C ILE A 75 7.23 -0.88 4.59
N ASN A 76 7.17 -2.19 4.36
CA ASN A 76 8.36 -3.03 4.12
C ASN A 76 9.12 -2.61 2.85
N GLN A 77 8.40 -2.22 1.80
CA GLN A 77 9.01 -1.69 0.57
C GLN A 77 9.71 -0.36 0.82
N TRP A 78 9.10 0.54 1.60
CA TRP A 78 9.71 1.82 1.97
C TRP A 78 10.96 1.63 2.82
N GLU A 79 10.90 0.72 3.79
CA GLU A 79 12.05 0.35 4.64
C GLU A 79 13.21 -0.15 3.77
N THR A 80 12.96 -1.14 2.92
CA THR A 80 13.97 -1.71 2.02
C THR A 80 14.57 -0.65 1.10
N SER A 81 13.73 0.15 0.44
CA SER A 81 14.17 1.22 -0.46
C SER A 81 14.99 2.29 0.26
N SER A 82 14.66 2.57 1.52
CA SER A 82 15.38 3.56 2.33
C SER A 82 16.75 3.05 2.74
N ILE A 83 16.84 1.79 3.16
CA ILE A 83 18.11 1.13 3.48
C ILE A 83 19.04 1.15 2.27
N GLU A 84 18.55 0.77 1.09
CA GLU A 84 19.35 0.79 -0.14
C GLU A 84 19.89 2.19 -0.46
N LYS A 85 19.04 3.22 -0.37
CA LYS A 85 19.46 4.61 -0.61
C LYS A 85 20.53 5.07 0.38
N ILE A 86 20.37 4.74 1.66
CA ILE A 86 21.36 5.07 2.69
C ILE A 86 22.70 4.38 2.39
N GLN A 87 22.66 3.08 2.04
CA GLN A 87 23.85 2.31 1.72
C GLN A 87 24.56 2.84 0.48
N GLN A 88 23.84 3.12 -0.60
CA GLN A 88 24.38 3.69 -1.83
C GLN A 88 25.01 5.06 -1.58
N THR A 89 24.33 5.94 -0.85
CA THR A 89 24.84 7.27 -0.51
C THR A 89 26.12 7.17 0.33
N ALA A 90 26.12 6.30 1.34
CA ALA A 90 27.29 6.08 2.18
C ALA A 90 28.48 5.53 1.38
N GLN A 91 28.23 4.66 0.41
CA GLN A 91 29.26 4.12 -0.48
C GLN A 91 29.84 5.20 -1.40
N GLN A 92 28.99 6.03 -2.00
CA GLN A 92 29.43 7.16 -2.83
C GLN A 92 30.28 8.17 -2.03
N CYS A 93 29.88 8.46 -0.79
CA CYS A 93 30.67 9.31 0.11
C CYS A 93 32.04 8.69 0.42
N ARG A 94 32.09 7.39 0.71
CA ARG A 94 33.36 6.67 0.95
C ARG A 94 34.28 6.73 -0.26
N GLU A 95 33.77 6.44 -1.45
CA GLU A 95 34.54 6.48 -2.70
C GLU A 95 35.08 7.87 -3.00
N THR A 96 34.26 8.91 -2.79
CA THR A 96 34.67 10.31 -2.95
C THR A 96 35.79 10.68 -1.99
N LEU A 97 35.65 10.30 -0.71
CA LEU A 97 36.66 10.56 0.31
C LEU A 97 37.99 9.87 -0.01
N VAL A 98 37.95 8.58 -0.38
CA VAL A 98 39.14 7.81 -0.75
C VAL A 98 39.86 8.47 -1.93
N LYS A 99 39.11 8.85 -2.97
CA LYS A 99 39.68 9.52 -4.14
C LYS A 99 40.33 10.85 -3.78
N SER A 100 39.65 11.69 -3.01
CA SER A 100 40.19 12.97 -2.55
C SER A 100 41.42 12.79 -1.66
N THR A 101 41.41 11.79 -0.78
CA THR A 101 42.52 11.49 0.11
C THR A 101 43.74 11.03 -0.67
N GLN A 102 43.56 10.13 -1.64
CA GLN A 102 44.63 9.65 -2.51
C GLN A 102 45.25 10.79 -3.32
N GLN A 103 44.43 11.70 -3.85
CA GLN A 103 44.92 12.88 -4.56
C GLN A 103 45.78 13.76 -3.64
N SER A 104 45.28 14.08 -2.45
CA SER A 104 46.04 14.87 -1.47
C SER A 104 47.35 14.20 -1.06
N ILE A 105 47.36 12.88 -0.85
CA ILE A 105 48.57 12.12 -0.52
C ILE A 105 49.57 12.20 -1.68
N ASN A 106 49.14 11.94 -2.91
CA ASN A 106 50.01 11.99 -4.09
C ASN A 106 50.64 13.40 -4.26
N ASP A 107 49.88 14.45 -3.96
CA ASP A 107 50.39 15.83 -4.04
C ASP A 107 51.42 16.12 -2.94
N VAL A 108 51.20 15.61 -1.73
CA VAL A 108 52.19 15.68 -0.64
C VAL A 108 53.47 14.91 -1.01
N GLU A 109 53.34 13.71 -1.57
CA GLU A 109 54.47 12.89 -2.00
C GLU A 109 55.33 13.61 -3.06
N LYS A 110 54.70 14.23 -4.06
CA LYS A 110 55.42 15.02 -5.08
C LYS A 110 56.21 16.16 -4.44
N ARG A 111 55.57 16.94 -3.57
CA ARG A 111 56.23 18.07 -2.88
C ARG A 111 57.38 17.59 -1.98
N PHE A 112 57.22 16.42 -1.37
CA PHE A 112 58.27 15.81 -0.55
C PHE A 112 59.47 15.35 -1.39
N ILE A 113 59.25 14.78 -2.57
CA ILE A 113 60.29 14.41 -3.52
C ILE A 113 61.05 15.65 -3.98
N GLU A 114 60.34 16.71 -4.38
CA GLU A 114 60.94 17.99 -4.78
C GLU A 114 61.80 18.59 -3.67
N LEU A 115 61.29 18.63 -2.44
CA LEU A 115 62.05 19.11 -1.28
C LEU A 115 63.31 18.26 -1.04
N SER A 116 63.17 16.94 -1.13
CA SER A 116 64.31 16.01 -0.95
C SER A 116 65.39 16.22 -2.01
N GLN A 117 65.00 16.56 -3.24
CA GLN A 117 65.94 16.87 -4.30
C GLN A 117 66.67 18.19 -4.04
N LYS A 118 65.94 19.26 -3.67
CA LYS A 118 66.54 20.54 -3.29
C LYS A 118 67.54 20.40 -2.13
N LEU A 119 67.21 19.59 -1.13
CA LEU A 119 68.12 19.31 -0.01
C LEU A 119 69.42 18.61 -0.47
N LYS A 120 69.35 17.73 -1.48
CA LYS A 120 70.54 17.10 -2.06
C LYS A 120 71.39 18.09 -2.85
N GLU A 121 70.74 18.98 -3.61
CA GLU A 121 71.41 20.03 -4.39
C GLU A 121 72.18 20.98 -3.47
N ILE A 122 71.52 21.55 -2.44
CA ILE A 122 72.18 22.41 -1.42
C ILE A 122 73.39 21.71 -0.79
N ARG A 123 73.26 20.42 -0.46
CA ARG A 123 74.37 19.63 0.10
C ARG A 123 75.53 19.45 -0.88
N GLN A 124 75.25 19.26 -2.17
CA GLN A 124 76.29 19.08 -3.19
C GLN A 124 77.01 20.39 -3.52
N GLU A 125 76.28 21.50 -3.50
CA GLU A 125 76.82 22.83 -3.80
C GLU A 125 77.58 23.45 -2.63
N ASN A 126 77.61 22.77 -1.45
CA ASN A 126 78.20 23.28 -0.21
C ASN A 126 77.66 24.67 0.17
N GLU A 127 76.44 25.00 -0.26
CA GLU A 127 75.73 26.23 0.08
C GLU A 127 75.17 26.16 1.51
N PHE A 128 76.05 25.85 2.46
CA PHE A 128 75.78 25.98 3.88
C PHE A 128 76.15 27.40 4.29
N ASN A 129 75.16 28.25 4.49
CA ASN A 129 75.37 29.47 5.26
C ASN A 129 75.31 29.08 6.74
N GLU A 130 76.49 28.86 7.34
CA GLU A 130 76.67 28.99 8.78
C GLU A 130 76.50 30.48 9.10
N ILE A 131 75.27 30.90 9.38
CA ILE A 131 75.03 32.23 9.91
C ILE A 131 75.49 32.19 11.38
N ASP A 132 76.62 32.84 11.64
CA ASP A 132 77.08 33.27 12.98
C ASP A 132 76.23 34.48 13.45
#